data_AF-A0A1V4VQ20-F1
#
_entry.id   AF-A0A1V4VQ20-F1
#
_cell.length_a   1.000
_cell.length_b   1.000
_cell.length_c   1.000
_cell.angle_alpha   90.00
_cell.angle_beta   90.00
_cell.angle_gamma   90.00
#
_symmetry.space_group_name_H-M   'P 1'
#
loop_
_entity.id
_entity.type
_entity.pdbx_description
1 polymer ?
#
loop_
_entity_poly.entity_id
_entity_poly.type
_entity_poly.pdbx_seq_one_letter_code
_entity_poly.pdbx_strand_id
1 'polypeptide(L)' 'MLKDAGFQDIRLQPKDNSNEIVGKWVPDMHIEGYVASFIIEAKKYKN' A
#
# COMPACT_ATOMS: atom_id res chain seq x y z
N MET A 1 4.42 0.15 15.05
CA MET A 1 4.76 0.06 13.61
C MET A 1 5.28 -1.35 13.28
N LEU A 2 5.32 -1.78 12.01
CA LEU A 2 5.72 -3.16 11.61
C LEU A 2 7.07 -3.60 12.20
N LYS A 3 8.05 -2.68 12.23
CA LYS A 3 9.35 -2.91 12.88
C LYS A 3 9.20 -3.24 14.36
N ASP A 4 8.41 -2.47 15.11
CA ASP A 4 8.17 -2.67 16.55
C ASP A 4 7.45 -3.99 16.84
N ALA A 5 6.66 -4.49 15.87
CA ALA A 5 6.00 -5.78 15.95
C ALA A 5 6.93 -6.98 15.60
N GLY A 6 8.21 -6.70 15.32
CA GLY A 6 9.25 -7.69 15.03
C GLY A 6 9.33 -8.12 13.57
N PHE A 7 8.70 -7.39 12.64
CA PHE A 7 8.86 -7.64 11.21
C PHE A 7 10.14 -7.04 10.66
N GLN A 8 10.76 -7.77 9.73
CA GLN A 8 12.00 -7.45 9.02
C GLN A 8 11.76 -7.56 7.51
N ASP A 9 12.76 -7.23 6.68
CA ASP A 9 12.68 -7.25 5.20
C ASP A 9 11.45 -6.49 4.65
N ILE A 10 11.12 -5.34 5.23
CA ILE A 10 9.93 -4.57 4.84
C ILE A 10 10.13 -3.95 3.46
N ARG A 11 9.25 -4.26 2.52
CA ARG A 11 9.24 -3.74 1.15
C ARG A 11 7.88 -3.14 0.83
N LEU A 12 7.90 -2.02 0.11
CA LEU A 12 6.71 -1.36 -0.40
C LEU A 12 6.79 -1.37 -1.93
N GLN A 13 5.74 -1.84 -2.58
CA GLN A 13 5.59 -1.80 -4.03
C GLN A 13 4.36 -0.97 -4.36
N PRO A 14 4.48 0.07 -5.21
CA PRO A 14 3.32 0.75 -5.74
C PRO A 14 2.38 -0.26 -6.40
N LYS A 15 1.07 -0.08 -6.24
CA LYS A 15 0.10 -0.86 -6.98
C LYS A 15 -0.15 -0.16 -8.32
N ASP A 16 0.29 -0.76 -9.43
CA ASP A 16 0.28 -0.14 -10.76
C ASP A 16 -1.11 0.35 -11.19
N ASN A 17 -2.17 -0.41 -10.89
CA ASN A 17 -3.54 -0.03 -11.24
C ASN A 17 -4.25 0.78 -10.14
N SER A 18 -3.50 1.39 -9.20
CA SER A 18 -4.07 2.08 -8.04
C SER A 18 -4.96 3.26 -8.44
N ASN A 19 -4.54 4.10 -9.38
CA ASN A 19 -5.32 5.27 -9.82
C ASN A 19 -6.66 4.88 -10.44
N GLU A 20 -6.70 3.83 -11.26
CA GLU A 20 -7.94 3.35 -11.88
C GLU A 20 -8.92 2.80 -10.82
N ILE A 21 -8.40 2.08 -9.83
CA ILE A 21 -9.21 1.54 -8.73
C ILE A 21 -9.75 2.68 -7.85
N VAL A 22 -8.89 3.63 -7.50
CA VAL A 22 -9.21 4.77 -6.63
C VAL A 22 -10.22 5.71 -7.30
N GLY A 23 -10.06 5.98 -8.61
CA GLY A 23 -11.01 6.81 -9.37
C GLY A 23 -12.43 6.23 -9.44
N LYS A 24 -12.60 4.91 -9.22
CA LYS A 24 -13.92 4.25 -9.16
C LYS A 24 -14.59 4.35 -7.78
N TRP A 25 -13.90 4.77 -6.73
CA TRP A 25 -14.47 4.84 -5.39
C TRP A 25 -15.46 6.00 -5.24
N VAL A 26 -15.13 7.15 -5.83
CA VAL A 26 -15.98 8.34 -5.84
C VAL A 26 -15.91 8.97 -7.23
N PRO A 27 -16.91 8.73 -8.09
CA PRO A 27 -16.98 9.36 -9.41
C PRO A 27 -16.92 10.88 -9.31
N ASP A 28 -16.35 11.52 -10.35
CA ASP A 28 -16.28 12.97 -10.54
C ASP A 28 -15.43 13.76 -9.52
N MET A 29 -14.69 13.08 -8.63
CA MET A 29 -13.91 13.73 -7.56
C MET A 29 -12.38 13.69 -7.74
N HIS A 30 -11.84 13.15 -8.84
CA HIS A 30 -10.39 13.15 -9.19
C HIS A 30 -9.45 12.87 -7.98
N ILE A 31 -9.81 11.89 -7.13
CA ILE A 31 -9.13 11.61 -5.87
C ILE A 31 -7.82 10.82 -6.03
N GLU A 32 -7.55 10.29 -7.21
CA GLU A 32 -6.36 9.52 -7.56
C GLU A 32 -5.05 10.31 -7.39
N GLY A 33 -5.09 11.65 -7.41
CA GLY A 33 -3.92 12.49 -7.10
C GLY A 33 -3.59 12.61 -5.61
N TYR A 34 -4.51 12.19 -4.73
CA TYR A 34 -4.40 12.36 -3.28
C TYR A 34 -4.20 11.04 -2.52
N VAL A 35 -4.50 9.91 -3.17
CA VAL A 35 -4.48 8.58 -2.54
C VAL A 35 -3.59 7.64 -3.35
N ALA A 36 -2.55 7.12 -2.71
CA ALA A 36 -1.67 6.11 -3.30
C ALA A 36 -1.88 4.75 -2.63
N SER A 37 -1.93 3.68 -3.42
CA SER A 37 -2.01 2.30 -2.91
C SER A 37 -0.68 1.59 -3.06
N PHE A 38 -0.26 0.89 -2.01
CA PHE A 38 0.95 0.09 -1.99
C PHE A 38 0.66 -1.32 -1.48
N ILE A 39 1.40 -2.29 -2.01
CA ILE A 39 1.54 -3.62 -1.43
C ILE A 39 2.71 -3.55 -0.45
N ILE A 40 2.47 -3.95 0.80
CA ILE A 40 3.50 -4.02 1.84
C ILE A 40 3.80 -5.49 2.11
N GLU A 41 5.05 -5.90 1.87
CA GLU A 41 5.56 -7.23 2.19
C GLU A 41 6.54 -7.12 3.35
N ALA A 42 6.46 -8.03 4.32
CA ALA A 42 7.41 -8.10 5.43
C ALA A 42 7.51 -9.54 5.97
N LYS A 43 8.68 -9.90 6.52
CA LYS A 43 8.93 -11.23 7.09
C LYS A 43 9.05 -11.16 8.60
N LYS A 44 8.50 -12.16 9.29
CA LYS A 44 8.72 -12.38 10.72
C LYS A 44 9.46 -13.69 10.89
N TYR A 45 10.72 -13.62 11.30
CA TYR A 45 11.49 -14.81 11.63
C TYR A 45 10.99 -15.37 12.96
N LYS A 46 10.76 -16.68 13.02
CA LYS A 46 10.63 -17.40 14.28
C LYS A 46 12.01 -17.96 14.62
N ASN A 47 12.48 -17.69 15.83
CA ASN A 47 13.53 -18.48 16.45
C ASN A 47 12.94 -19.80 16.96
#